data_AF-A0A7Z9LZ98-F1
#
_entry.id   AF-A0A7Z9LZ98-F1
#
_cell.length_a   1.000
_cell.length_b   1.000
_cell.length_c   1.000
_cell.angle_alpha   90.00
_cell.angle_beta   90.00
_cell.angle_gamma   90.00
#
_symmetry.space_group_name_H-M   'P 1'
#
loop_
_entity.id
_entity.type
_entity.pdbx_description
1 polymer ?
#
loop_
_entity_poly.entity_id
_entity_poly.type
_entity_poly.pdbx_seq_one_letter_code
_entity_poly.pdbx_strand_id
1 'polypeptide(L)'
;MSIPPFFASAAGQAGIWKELTFSVPTLAALAELAALRLVNCSAEDYELSSEALAILSVTRERGIIELKSNNAEFESSQRMLAVYAEKTTDTHVMFRSREEPEITVRFLEGFRELCDAGMVMHQVAGEFSLTVRGFDKAKTINADNVATYIDQGDVFTFK
;
A
#
# COMPACT_ATOMS: atom_id res chain seq x y z
N MET A 1 1.34 -18.05 -23.86
CA MET A 1 0.64 -17.72 -22.61
C MET A 1 -0.85 -17.87 -22.86
N SER A 2 -1.47 -18.83 -22.19
CA SER A 2 -2.92 -19.09 -22.30
C SER A 2 -3.66 -18.05 -21.48
N ILE A 3 -4.64 -17.37 -22.09
CA ILE A 3 -5.51 -16.47 -21.35
C ILE A 3 -6.28 -17.32 -20.31
N PRO A 4 -6.28 -16.97 -19.01
CA PRO A 4 -7.00 -17.71 -17.99
C PRO A 4 -8.49 -17.94 -18.38
N PRO A 5 -9.10 -19.09 -18.05
CA PRO A 5 -10.43 -19.46 -18.52
C PRO A 5 -11.56 -18.50 -18.10
N PHE A 6 -11.33 -17.62 -17.11
CA PHE A 6 -12.27 -16.58 -16.69
C PHE A 6 -12.47 -15.46 -17.72
N PHE A 7 -11.52 -15.26 -18.66
CA PHE A 7 -11.60 -14.23 -19.71
C PHE A 7 -12.54 -14.59 -20.89
N ALA A 8 -13.07 -15.81 -20.93
CA ALA A 8 -13.75 -16.35 -22.11
C ALA A 8 -15.24 -15.98 -22.23
N SER A 9 -15.86 -15.36 -21.21
CA SER A 9 -17.29 -14.99 -21.25
C SER A 9 -17.52 -13.48 -21.20
N ALA A 10 -18.54 -12.99 -21.92
CA ALA A 10 -18.90 -11.56 -21.93
C ALA A 10 -19.29 -11.02 -20.54
N ALA A 11 -19.92 -11.84 -19.69
CA ALA A 11 -20.21 -11.50 -18.30
C ALA A 11 -18.93 -11.44 -17.45
N GLY A 12 -17.97 -12.35 -17.68
CA GLY A 12 -16.62 -12.28 -17.10
C GLY A 12 -15.88 -11.01 -17.54
N GLN A 13 -15.97 -10.64 -18.81
CA GLN A 13 -15.35 -9.42 -19.35
C GLN A 13 -15.92 -8.14 -18.73
N ALA A 14 -17.24 -8.04 -18.54
CA ALA A 14 -17.85 -6.89 -17.87
C ALA A 14 -17.45 -6.78 -16.38
N GLY A 15 -17.31 -7.92 -15.69
CA GLY A 15 -16.75 -7.99 -14.34
C GLY A 15 -15.30 -7.50 -14.28
N ILE A 16 -14.47 -7.94 -15.24
CA ILE A 16 -13.07 -7.54 -15.35
C ILE A 16 -12.92 -6.04 -15.57
N TRP A 17 -13.73 -5.41 -16.43
CA TRP A 17 -13.66 -3.95 -16.62
C TRP A 17 -13.96 -3.18 -15.33
N LYS A 18 -14.92 -3.66 -14.55
CA LYS A 18 -15.21 -3.10 -13.23
C LYS A 18 -14.03 -3.28 -12.28
N GLU A 19 -13.42 -4.46 -12.24
CA GLU A 19 -12.24 -4.75 -11.41
C GLU A 19 -11.03 -3.88 -11.78
N LEU A 20 -10.78 -3.66 -13.08
CA LEU A 20 -9.73 -2.77 -13.56
C LEU A 20 -9.93 -1.33 -13.10
N THR A 21 -11.19 -0.89 -13.02
CA THR A 21 -11.54 0.45 -12.53
C THR A 21 -11.13 0.64 -11.07
N PHE A 22 -11.14 -0.40 -10.24
CA PHE A 22 -10.81 -0.32 -8.82
C PHE A 22 -9.42 -0.87 -8.47
N SER A 23 -8.51 -0.93 -9.45
CA SER A 23 -7.13 -1.43 -9.26
C SER A 23 -7.05 -2.84 -8.65
N VAL A 24 -8.11 -3.65 -8.80
CA VAL A 24 -8.23 -4.97 -8.19
C VAL A 24 -7.04 -5.90 -8.52
N PRO A 25 -6.51 -5.94 -9.76
CA PRO A 25 -5.38 -6.82 -10.06
C PRO A 25 -4.12 -6.50 -9.24
N THR A 26 -3.82 -5.22 -9.04
CA THR A 26 -2.65 -4.77 -8.26
C THR A 26 -2.85 -5.06 -6.77
N LEU A 27 -4.05 -4.81 -6.25
CA LEU A 27 -4.41 -5.15 -4.87
C LEU A 27 -4.30 -6.66 -4.62
N ALA A 28 -4.82 -7.48 -5.54
CA ALA A 28 -4.77 -8.93 -5.46
C ALA A 28 -3.32 -9.44 -5.46
N ALA A 29 -2.46 -8.90 -6.33
CA ALA A 29 -1.05 -9.27 -6.39
C ALA A 29 -0.30 -8.91 -5.09
N LEU A 30 -0.56 -7.73 -4.51
CA LEU A 30 0.06 -7.31 -3.25
C LEU A 30 -0.47 -8.13 -2.05
N ALA A 31 -1.75 -8.45 -2.04
CA ALA A 31 -2.38 -9.31 -1.04
C ALA A 31 -1.81 -10.73 -1.10
N GLU A 32 -1.67 -11.29 -2.29
CA GLU A 32 -1.04 -12.60 -2.50
C GLU A 32 0.42 -12.59 -2.04
N LEU A 33 1.20 -11.57 -2.40
CA LEU A 33 2.58 -11.42 -1.94
C LEU A 33 2.68 -11.37 -0.41
N ALA A 34 1.86 -10.55 0.25
CA ALA A 34 1.83 -10.45 1.70
C ALA A 34 1.45 -11.80 2.34
N ALA A 35 0.43 -12.49 1.81
CA ALA A 35 0.00 -13.79 2.29
C ALA A 35 1.09 -14.86 2.14
N LEU A 36 1.80 -14.88 1.00
CA LEU A 36 2.93 -15.78 0.78
C LEU A 36 4.05 -15.56 1.79
N ARG A 37 4.31 -14.30 2.18
CA ARG A 37 5.37 -13.96 3.15
C ARG A 37 4.99 -14.22 4.60
N LEU A 38 3.70 -14.28 4.92
CA LEU A 38 3.24 -14.79 6.21
C LEU A 38 3.55 -16.28 6.40
N VAL A 39 3.45 -17.07 5.34
CA VAL A 39 3.73 -18.51 5.38
C VAL A 39 5.24 -18.78 5.23
N ASN A 40 5.89 -18.09 4.28
CA ASN A 40 7.30 -18.25 3.95
C ASN A 40 8.10 -17.03 4.40
N CYS A 41 8.18 -16.84 5.71
CA CYS A 41 8.91 -15.72 6.31
C CYS A 41 10.42 -15.87 6.03
N SER A 42 10.98 -14.96 5.22
CA SER A 42 12.44 -14.87 5.06
C SER A 42 13.04 -14.20 6.29
N ALA A 43 14.03 -14.84 6.91
CA ALA A 43 14.78 -14.30 8.04
C ALA A 43 15.82 -13.22 7.63
N GLU A 44 15.90 -12.89 6.34
CA GLU A 44 16.89 -11.94 5.82
C GLU A 44 16.66 -10.51 6.31
N ASP A 45 17.76 -9.78 6.45
CA ASP A 45 17.77 -8.33 6.60
C ASP A 45 17.33 -7.70 5.28
N TYR A 46 16.08 -7.25 5.24
CA TYR A 46 15.55 -6.47 4.12
C TYR A 46 16.09 -5.04 4.20
N GLU A 47 16.85 -4.63 3.20
CA GLU A 47 17.13 -3.22 2.95
C GLU A 47 15.85 -2.56 2.41
N LEU A 48 15.20 -1.77 3.26
CA LEU A 48 13.98 -1.04 2.91
C LEU A 48 14.32 0.34 2.37
N SER A 49 13.59 0.76 1.35
CA SER A 49 13.61 2.13 0.84
C SER A 49 13.12 3.13 1.89
N SER A 50 13.47 4.40 1.69
CA SER A 50 13.01 5.48 2.56
C SER A 50 11.49 5.62 2.56
N GLU A 51 10.81 5.35 1.43
CA GLU A 51 9.36 5.34 1.32
C GLU A 51 8.73 4.23 2.17
N ALA A 52 9.29 3.01 2.12
CA ALA A 52 8.85 1.91 2.96
C ALA A 52 9.03 2.22 4.45
N LEU A 53 10.18 2.81 4.82
CA LEU A 53 10.45 3.25 6.19
C LEU A 53 9.53 4.39 6.63
N ALA A 54 9.16 5.31 5.73
CA ALA A 54 8.20 6.37 6.03
C ALA A 54 6.80 5.80 6.31
N ILE A 55 6.33 4.83 5.51
CA ILE A 55 5.05 4.12 5.77
C ILE A 55 5.07 3.46 7.15
N LEU A 56 6.13 2.71 7.48
CA LEU A 56 6.29 2.09 8.80
C LEU A 56 6.33 3.12 9.94
N SER A 57 7.05 4.22 9.74
CA SER A 57 7.17 5.28 10.74
C SER A 57 5.82 5.94 11.03
N VAL A 58 5.02 6.21 9.99
CA VAL A 58 3.67 6.78 10.15
C VAL A 58 2.75 5.80 10.87
N THR A 59 2.77 4.53 10.49
CA THR A 59 1.85 3.51 11.01
C THR A 59 2.27 2.90 12.34
N ARG A 60 3.36 3.35 12.97
CA ARG A 60 4.01 2.66 14.09
C ARG A 60 3.09 2.33 15.27
N GLU A 61 2.11 3.18 15.55
CA GLU A 61 1.22 3.06 16.72
C GLU A 61 -0.05 2.25 16.42
N ARG A 62 -0.55 2.34 15.18
CA ARG A 62 -1.86 1.83 14.78
C ARG A 62 -1.77 0.61 13.90
N GLY A 63 -0.76 0.61 13.03
CA GLY A 63 -0.40 -0.46 12.13
C GLY A 63 -1.44 -0.71 11.03
N ILE A 64 -2.28 0.26 10.69
CA ILE A 64 -3.31 0.13 9.65
C ILE A 64 -2.85 0.86 8.38
N ILE A 65 -2.96 0.19 7.24
CA ILE A 65 -2.63 0.72 5.91
C ILE A 65 -3.77 0.39 4.96
N GLU A 66 -4.27 1.36 4.22
CA GLU A 66 -5.24 1.16 3.15
C GLU A 66 -4.62 1.52 1.80
N LEU A 67 -4.86 0.69 0.78
CA LEU A 67 -4.55 1.00 -0.60
C LEU A 67 -5.83 1.35 -1.35
N LYS A 68 -5.90 2.58 -1.87
CA LYS A 68 -7.13 3.10 -2.48
C LYS A 68 -6.87 3.99 -3.68
N SER A 69 -7.67 3.83 -4.74
CA SER A 69 -7.75 4.73 -5.88
C SER A 69 -8.90 5.73 -5.70
N ASN A 70 -8.84 6.90 -6.34
CA ASN A 70 -9.96 7.85 -6.34
C ASN A 70 -10.54 7.99 -7.75
N ASN A 71 -11.46 7.10 -8.11
CA ASN A 71 -12.00 7.02 -9.47
C ASN A 71 -12.91 8.19 -9.87
N ALA A 72 -13.27 9.07 -8.93
CA ALA A 72 -14.09 10.25 -9.20
C ALA A 72 -13.27 11.43 -9.74
N GLU A 73 -11.94 11.38 -9.65
CA GLU A 73 -11.07 12.50 -10.03
C GLU A 73 -10.91 12.63 -11.55
N PHE A 74 -10.95 13.87 -12.03
CA PHE A 74 -10.71 14.16 -13.45
C PHE A 74 -9.24 13.96 -13.85
N GLU A 75 -8.30 14.26 -12.94
CA GLU A 75 -6.88 14.13 -13.22
C GLU A 75 -6.38 12.71 -12.97
N SER A 76 -5.65 12.16 -13.95
CA SER A 76 -5.16 10.78 -13.89
C SER A 76 -4.21 10.54 -12.71
N SER A 77 -3.37 11.51 -12.34
CA SER A 77 -2.47 11.42 -11.18
C SER A 77 -3.25 11.29 -9.87
N GLN A 78 -4.40 11.97 -9.78
CA GLN A 78 -5.28 11.92 -8.62
C GLN A 78 -6.14 10.65 -8.56
N ARG A 79 -6.34 9.97 -9.70
CA ARG A 79 -6.99 8.64 -9.74
C ARG A 79 -6.11 7.49 -9.31
N MET A 80 -4.79 7.66 -9.22
CA MET A 80 -3.85 6.57 -8.96
C MET A 80 -4.15 5.86 -7.64
N LEU A 81 -3.93 4.54 -7.62
CA LEU A 81 -3.83 3.78 -6.38
C LEU A 81 -2.76 4.43 -5.50
N ALA A 82 -3.06 4.63 -4.22
CA ALA A 82 -2.16 5.29 -3.29
C ALA A 82 -2.18 4.61 -1.92
N VAL A 83 -1.11 4.85 -1.15
CA VAL A 83 -0.95 4.34 0.20
C VAL A 83 -1.53 5.35 1.19
N TYR A 84 -2.45 4.89 2.03
CA TYR A 84 -3.01 5.63 3.16
C TYR A 84 -2.54 4.94 4.44
N ALA A 85 -1.78 5.66 5.26
CA ALA A 85 -1.19 5.15 6.48
C ALA A 85 -1.90 5.78 7.70
N GLU A 86 -2.53 4.96 8.55
CA GLU A 86 -3.17 5.45 9.78
C GLU A 86 -2.09 5.89 10.77
N LYS A 87 -2.06 7.18 11.09
CA LYS A 87 -1.10 7.78 12.03
C LYS A 87 -1.63 7.77 13.46
N THR A 88 -2.90 8.13 13.63
CA THR A 88 -3.64 8.07 14.89
C THR A 88 -5.04 7.52 14.61
N THR A 89 -5.86 7.34 15.65
CA THR A 89 -7.28 6.95 15.52
C THR A 89 -8.08 7.84 14.57
N ASP A 90 -7.66 9.11 14.41
CA ASP A 90 -8.44 10.13 13.70
C ASP A 90 -7.68 10.71 12.51
N THR A 91 -6.43 10.29 12.28
CA THR A 91 -5.56 10.88 11.25
C THR A 91 -4.90 9.85 10.37
N HIS A 92 -4.86 10.15 9.07
CA HIS A 92 -4.18 9.35 8.05
C HIS A 92 -3.21 10.22 7.26
N VAL A 93 -2.13 9.63 6.79
CA VAL A 93 -1.22 10.24 5.80
C VAL A 93 -1.45 9.55 4.46
N MET A 94 -1.82 10.32 3.44
CA MET A 94 -2.02 9.83 2.07
C MET A 94 -0.79 10.16 1.24
N PHE A 95 -0.15 9.14 0.70
CA PHE A 95 0.98 9.30 -0.22
C PHE A 95 0.48 9.27 -1.67
N ARG A 96 -0.07 10.40 -2.12
CA ARG A 96 -0.48 10.62 -3.52
C ARG A 96 -0.14 12.04 -3.94
N SER A 97 0.70 12.20 -4.95
CA SER A 97 1.03 13.52 -5.49
C SER A 97 0.27 13.81 -6.79
N ARG A 98 -0.31 15.01 -6.85
CA ARG A 98 -0.92 15.57 -8.07
C ARG A 98 0.14 15.99 -9.08
N GLU A 99 1.17 16.67 -8.58
CA GLU A 99 2.18 17.39 -9.36
C GLU A 99 3.35 16.47 -9.74
N GLU A 100 3.69 15.52 -8.88
CA GLU A 100 4.82 14.60 -9.05
C GLU A 100 4.33 13.14 -8.91
N PRO A 101 3.67 12.57 -9.94
CA PRO A 101 3.08 11.22 -9.87
C PRO A 101 4.07 10.11 -9.50
N GLU A 102 5.36 10.32 -9.74
CA GLU A 102 6.45 9.43 -9.34
C GLU A 102 6.45 9.19 -7.82
N ILE A 103 6.13 10.19 -6.99
CA ILE A 103 6.00 10.02 -5.53
C ILE A 103 4.97 8.92 -5.23
N THR A 104 3.80 8.97 -5.85
CA THR A 104 2.75 7.95 -5.67
C THR A 104 3.25 6.55 -6.02
N VAL A 105 3.99 6.41 -7.12
CA VAL A 105 4.56 5.12 -7.55
C VAL A 105 5.61 4.62 -6.58
N ARG A 106 6.52 5.48 -6.12
CA ARG A 106 7.59 5.12 -5.18
C ARG A 106 7.03 4.67 -3.83
N PHE A 107 5.93 5.27 -3.36
CA PHE A 107 5.25 4.78 -2.16
C PHE A 107 4.53 3.44 -2.36
N LEU A 108 3.95 3.18 -3.54
CA LEU A 108 3.42 1.84 -3.84
C LEU A 108 4.51 0.78 -3.92
N GLU A 109 5.67 1.12 -4.47
CA GLU A 109 6.85 0.25 -4.49
C GLU A 109 7.38 -0.01 -3.06
N GLY A 110 7.50 1.03 -2.24
CA GLY A 110 7.84 0.90 -0.83
C GLY A 110 6.84 0.02 -0.07
N PHE A 111 5.54 0.13 -0.36
CA PHE A 111 4.55 -0.79 0.21
C PHE A 111 4.75 -2.23 -0.26
N ARG A 112 5.07 -2.45 -1.54
CA ARG A 112 5.41 -3.79 -2.07
C ARG A 112 6.62 -4.38 -1.36
N GLU A 113 7.63 -3.57 -1.03
CA GLU A 113 8.79 -4.02 -0.23
C GLU A 113 8.35 -4.48 1.17
N LEU A 114 7.41 -3.77 1.81
CA LEU A 114 6.87 -4.21 3.11
C LEU A 114 6.12 -5.55 3.00
N CYS A 115 5.37 -5.75 1.92
CA CYS A 115 4.73 -7.06 1.65
C CYS A 115 5.80 -8.15 1.51
N ASP A 116 6.82 -7.90 0.70
CA ASP A 116 7.89 -8.87 0.44
C ASP A 116 8.73 -9.18 1.68
N ALA A 117 8.93 -8.20 2.56
CA ALA A 117 9.62 -8.34 3.83
C ALA A 117 8.80 -9.06 4.92
N GLY A 118 7.54 -9.40 4.65
CA GLY A 118 6.61 -9.99 5.63
C GLY A 118 6.27 -9.04 6.78
N MET A 119 6.35 -7.73 6.54
CA MET A 119 6.07 -6.69 7.54
C MET A 119 4.62 -6.22 7.53
N VAL A 120 3.86 -6.56 6.47
CA VAL A 120 2.42 -6.33 6.38
C VAL A 120 1.68 -7.63 6.07
N MET A 121 0.41 -7.67 6.46
CA MET A 121 -0.55 -8.71 6.11
C MET A 121 -1.80 -8.10 5.51
N HIS A 122 -2.39 -8.78 4.53
CA HIS A 122 -3.69 -8.43 3.98
C HIS A 122 -4.79 -8.77 4.97
N GLN A 123 -5.77 -7.89 5.12
CA GLN A 123 -6.94 -8.09 5.98
C GLN A 123 -8.20 -8.32 5.15
N VAL A 124 -8.61 -7.30 4.39
CA VAL A 124 -9.84 -7.31 3.60
C VAL A 124 -9.77 -6.22 2.53
N ALA A 125 -10.26 -6.49 1.31
CA ALA A 125 -10.28 -5.51 0.22
C ALA A 125 -8.91 -4.82 0.02
N GLY A 126 -8.83 -3.49 0.13
CA GLY A 126 -7.60 -2.72 0.07
C GLY A 126 -6.91 -2.51 1.42
N GLU A 127 -7.40 -3.13 2.49
CA GLU A 127 -6.92 -2.94 3.86
C GLU A 127 -5.86 -3.98 4.23
N PHE A 128 -4.80 -3.48 4.84
CA PHE A 128 -3.66 -4.22 5.33
C PHE A 128 -3.34 -3.78 6.75
N SER A 129 -2.62 -4.62 7.49
CA SER A 129 -2.04 -4.25 8.77
C SER A 129 -0.58 -4.62 8.87
N LEU A 130 0.14 -4.01 9.81
CA LEU A 130 1.47 -4.47 10.19
C LEU A 130 1.38 -5.88 10.80
N THR A 131 2.40 -6.69 10.53
CA THR A 131 2.69 -7.90 11.31
C THR A 131 3.43 -7.53 12.59
N VAL A 132 3.63 -8.49 13.50
CA VAL A 132 4.48 -8.26 14.69
C VAL A 132 5.87 -7.76 14.28
N ARG A 133 6.46 -8.36 13.23
CA ARG A 133 7.74 -7.91 12.65
C ARG A 133 7.66 -6.47 12.15
N GLY A 134 6.56 -6.09 11.49
CA GLY A 134 6.33 -4.72 11.04
C GLY A 134 6.29 -3.72 12.21
N PHE A 135 5.54 -4.05 13.28
CA PHE A 135 5.51 -3.23 14.49
C PHE A 135 6.89 -3.10 15.14
N ASP A 136 7.63 -4.20 15.26
CA ASP A 136 8.95 -4.19 15.88
C ASP A 136 9.94 -3.36 15.05
N LYS A 137 9.94 -3.50 13.72
CA LYS A 137 10.75 -2.66 12.83
C LYS A 137 10.36 -1.19 12.96
N ALA A 138 9.07 -0.87 12.93
CA ALA A 138 8.57 0.51 13.02
C ALA A 138 9.02 1.22 14.31
N LYS A 139 9.14 0.50 15.43
CA LYS A 139 9.67 1.04 16.70
C LYS A 139 11.16 1.43 16.63
N THR A 140 11.94 0.81 15.74
CA THR A 140 13.38 1.12 15.58
C THR A 140 13.65 2.35 14.72
N ILE A 141 12.66 2.82 13.96
CA ILE A 141 12.85 3.92 13.02
C ILE A 141 12.96 5.24 13.80
N ASN A 142 14.03 5.99 13.52
CA ASN A 142 14.10 7.40 13.89
C ASN A 142 13.30 8.21 12.86
N ALA A 143 12.22 8.84 13.30
CA ALA A 143 11.33 9.62 12.44
C ALA A 143 12.05 10.77 11.72
N ASP A 144 13.09 11.36 12.33
CA ASP A 144 13.85 12.45 11.73
C ASP A 144 14.57 12.02 10.44
N ASN A 145 14.98 10.76 10.35
CA ASN A 145 15.68 10.23 9.17
C ASN A 145 14.77 10.06 7.95
N VAL A 146 13.45 10.01 8.17
CA VAL A 146 12.44 9.80 7.11
C VAL A 146 11.45 10.96 7.00
N ALA A 147 11.65 12.03 7.78
CA ALA A 147 10.75 13.18 7.83
C ALA A 147 10.47 13.76 6.44
N THR A 148 11.50 13.94 5.61
CA THR A 148 11.36 14.48 4.25
C THR A 148 10.48 13.63 3.34
N TYR A 149 10.38 12.33 3.61
CA TYR A 149 9.50 11.42 2.86
C TYR A 149 8.08 11.42 3.45
N ILE A 150 7.94 11.50 4.77
CA ILE A 150 6.64 11.69 5.42
C ILE A 150 5.97 12.98 4.92
N ASP A 151 6.75 14.05 4.76
CA ASP A 151 6.29 15.36 4.28
C ASP A 151 5.80 15.35 2.82
N GLN A 152 6.04 14.28 2.06
CA GLN A 152 5.46 14.08 0.73
C GLN A 152 4.01 13.57 0.78
N GLY A 153 3.52 13.22 1.97
CA GLY A 153 2.16 12.78 2.20
C GLY A 153 1.25 13.88 2.74
N ASP A 154 -0.01 13.87 2.30
CA ASP A 154 -1.04 14.78 2.79
C ASP A 154 -1.70 14.21 4.05
N VAL A 155 -1.83 15.02 5.10
CA VAL A 155 -2.48 14.62 6.36
C VAL A 155 -3.99 14.89 6.29
N PHE A 156 -4.78 13.83 6.44
CA PHE A 156 -6.23 13.88 6.57
C PHE A 156 -6.65 13.64 8.00
N THR A 157 -7.65 14.38 8.46
CA THR A 157 -8.28 14.18 9.78
C THR A 157 -9.76 13.89 9.58
N PHE A 158 -10.25 12.80 10.17
CA PHE A 158 -11.67 12.51 10.24
C PHE A 158 -12.23 13.12 11.54
N LYS A 159 -13.39 13.77 11.45
CA LYS A 159 -14.13 14.33 12.58
C LYS A 159 -15.40 13.54 12.82
#